data_AF-A0AAU7NRU2-F1
#
_entry.id   AF-A0AAU7NRU2-F1
#
_cell.length_a   1.000
_cell.length_b   1.000
_cell.length_c   1.000
_cell.angle_alpha   90.00
_cell.angle_beta   90.00
_cell.angle_gamma   90.00
#
_symmetry.space_group_name_H-M   'P 1'
#
loop_
_entity.id
_entity.type
_entity.pdbx_description
1 polymer ?
#
loop_
_entity_poly.entity_id
_entity_poly.type
_entity_poly.pdbx_seq_one_letter_code
_entity_poly.pdbx_strand_id
1 'polypeptide(L)'
;MFILRDLLRPLQAHFSETDLGRERASLFVYTLLAVIVPFTSSMSSNLWRALETLFGIEIKQKRFYTFMASSTLPWERLWTTLWGLIPSPTTDGRLLIGLDDFINLKVGQHIFGCASIFDHAAKANQSRYPWAQNVVSIGLLKQVKGRWACLFLGFRFYLPRHMIAEQKETAKIKGQVAPFQSKLTQAAELLIAVAGHFASTPMLAVTDSWFGNQGLWKPVRQTVGERFHLLSRLRSNQVLYALPDARSADAKTRGRPP
;
A
#
# COMPACT_ATOMS: atom_id res chain seq x y z
N MET A 1 -7.66 -27.96 0.70
CA MET A 1 -7.38 -26.83 1.64
C MET A 1 -5.98 -26.83 2.24
N PHE A 2 -5.29 -27.98 2.38
CA PHE A 2 -3.97 -28.05 3.04
C PHE A 2 -2.90 -27.15 2.41
N ILE A 3 -2.82 -27.11 1.08
CA ILE A 3 -1.84 -26.27 0.36
C ILE A 3 -1.99 -24.78 0.71
N LEU A 4 -3.22 -24.25 0.73
CA LEU A 4 -3.45 -22.84 1.09
C LEU A 4 -3.09 -22.54 2.53
N ARG A 5 -3.37 -23.46 3.46
CA ARG A 5 -2.98 -23.30 4.86
C ARG A 5 -1.45 -23.31 5.02
N ASP A 6 -0.78 -24.20 4.30
CA ASP A 6 0.67 -24.34 4.40
C ASP A 6 1.42 -23.14 3.81
N LEU A 7 0.88 -22.53 2.75
CA LEU A 7 1.36 -21.24 2.21
C LEU A 7 1.26 -20.09 3.22
N LEU A 8 0.37 -20.18 4.20
CA LEU A 8 0.15 -19.13 5.20
C LEU A 8 0.93 -19.35 6.51
N ARG A 9 1.62 -20.50 6.69
CA ARG A 9 2.45 -20.77 7.88
C ARG A 9 3.49 -19.68 8.15
N PRO A 10 4.21 -19.13 7.15
CA PRO A 10 5.17 -18.06 7.39
C PRO A 10 4.53 -16.80 7.99
N LEU A 11 3.24 -16.55 7.74
CA LEU A 11 2.52 -15.43 8.34
C LEU A 11 2.15 -15.68 9.81
N GLN A 12 1.93 -16.94 10.19
CA GLN A 12 1.64 -17.33 11.58
C GLN A 12 2.84 -17.14 12.50
N ALA A 13 4.05 -17.33 11.98
CA ALA A 13 5.30 -17.22 12.73
C ALA A 13 5.58 -15.80 13.28
N HIS A 14 4.81 -14.78 12.86
CA HIS A 14 4.94 -13.41 13.38
C HIS A 14 4.19 -13.16 14.68
N PHE A 15 3.36 -14.10 15.12
CA PHE A 15 2.61 -14.00 16.37
C PHE A 15 3.41 -14.63 17.53
N SER A 16 3.11 -14.23 18.77
CA SER A 16 3.83 -14.74 19.94
C SER A 16 3.46 -16.19 20.28
N GLU A 17 4.39 -16.91 20.90
CA GLU A 17 4.19 -18.29 21.41
C GLU A 17 3.38 -18.38 22.71
N THR A 18 2.68 -17.31 23.09
CA THR A 18 1.70 -17.36 24.18
C THR A 18 0.41 -18.01 23.69
N ASP A 19 -0.44 -18.51 24.59
CA ASP A 19 -1.74 -19.07 24.19
C ASP A 19 -2.58 -18.08 23.39
N LEU A 20 -2.61 -16.82 23.84
CA LEU A 20 -3.28 -15.74 23.12
C LEU A 20 -2.64 -15.47 21.75
N GLY A 21 -1.32 -15.54 21.65
CA GLY A 21 -0.61 -15.33 20.39
C GLY A 21 -0.89 -16.44 19.36
N ARG A 22 -0.87 -17.70 19.79
CA ARG A 22 -1.25 -18.86 18.97
C ARG A 22 -2.71 -18.80 18.51
N GLU A 23 -3.62 -18.38 19.40
CA GLU A 23 -5.02 -18.15 19.05
C GLU A 23 -5.14 -17.07 17.96
N ARG A 24 -4.47 -15.93 18.12
CA ARG A 24 -4.47 -14.84 17.14
C ARG A 24 -3.84 -15.25 15.80
N ALA A 25 -2.78 -16.04 15.81
CA ALA A 25 -2.15 -16.60 14.61
C ALA A 25 -3.12 -17.49 13.83
N SER A 26 -3.86 -18.34 14.55
CA SER A 26 -4.89 -19.21 13.97
C SER A 26 -6.03 -18.38 13.40
N LEU A 27 -6.60 -17.45 14.17
CA LEU A 27 -7.66 -16.55 13.73
C LEU A 27 -7.26 -15.76 12.48
N PHE A 28 -6.02 -15.27 12.42
CA PHE A 28 -5.51 -14.56 11.25
C PHE A 28 -5.57 -15.40 9.98
N VAL A 29 -4.98 -16.61 10.01
CA VAL A 29 -4.93 -17.50 8.85
C VAL A 29 -6.31 -18.00 8.44
N TYR A 30 -7.14 -18.43 9.39
CA TYR A 30 -8.48 -18.92 9.04
C TYR A 30 -9.40 -17.79 8.57
N THR A 31 -9.21 -16.54 9.03
CA THR A 31 -9.90 -15.38 8.48
C THR A 31 -9.47 -15.12 7.03
N LEU A 32 -8.17 -15.21 6.71
CA LEU A 32 -7.70 -15.10 5.33
C LEU A 32 -8.26 -16.22 4.44
N LEU A 33 -8.28 -17.46 4.93
CA LEU A 33 -8.89 -18.58 4.22
C LEU A 33 -10.38 -18.35 3.99
N ALA A 34 -11.11 -17.82 4.97
CA ALA A 34 -12.53 -17.46 4.81
C ALA A 34 -12.75 -16.35 3.78
N VAL A 35 -11.80 -15.43 3.59
CA VAL A 35 -11.84 -14.40 2.53
C VAL A 35 -11.56 -15.00 1.16
N ILE A 36 -10.61 -15.92 1.06
CA ILE A 36 -10.17 -16.52 -0.22
C ILE A 36 -11.18 -17.55 -0.74
N VAL A 37 -11.80 -18.32 0.16
CA VAL A 37 -12.77 -19.36 -0.22
C VAL A 37 -14.10 -18.67 -0.55
N PRO A 38 -14.62 -18.77 -1.78
CA PRO A 38 -15.81 -18.05 -2.23
C PRO A 38 -17.10 -18.74 -1.74
N PHE A 39 -17.24 -18.94 -0.43
CA PHE A 39 -18.41 -19.58 0.18
C PHE A 39 -19.49 -18.57 0.57
N THR A 40 -19.08 -17.36 1.00
CA THR A 40 -19.98 -16.26 1.35
C THR A 40 -19.37 -14.93 0.91
N SER A 41 -20.16 -13.85 0.95
CA SER A 41 -19.60 -12.52 0.80
C SER A 41 -18.59 -12.22 1.91
N SER A 42 -17.52 -11.49 1.59
CA SER A 42 -16.45 -11.13 2.54
C SER A 42 -16.87 -10.06 3.56
N MET A 43 -18.15 -10.03 3.95
CA MET A 43 -18.64 -9.23 5.06
C MET A 43 -18.12 -9.80 6.37
N SER A 44 -17.70 -8.96 7.32
CA SER A 44 -17.10 -9.41 8.58
C SER A 44 -17.98 -10.38 9.38
N SER A 45 -19.30 -10.20 9.35
CA SER A 45 -20.26 -11.12 10.00
C SER A 45 -20.29 -12.50 9.35
N ASN A 46 -20.10 -12.57 8.04
CA ASN A 46 -20.04 -13.82 7.30
C ASN A 46 -18.67 -14.49 7.47
N LEU A 47 -17.59 -13.72 7.53
CA LEU A 47 -16.27 -14.25 7.87
C LEU A 47 -16.28 -14.91 9.24
N TRP A 48 -16.90 -14.29 10.25
CA TRP A 48 -17.08 -14.87 11.58
C TRP A 48 -17.83 -16.21 11.52
N ARG A 49 -18.98 -16.27 10.83
CA ARG A 49 -19.74 -17.51 10.65
C ARG A 49 -18.96 -18.59 9.89
N ALA A 50 -18.22 -18.18 8.87
CA ALA A 50 -17.40 -19.08 8.07
C ALA A 50 -16.30 -19.76 8.90
N LEU A 51 -15.77 -19.11 9.94
CA LEU A 51 -14.82 -19.75 10.86
C LEU A 51 -15.40 -21.01 11.50
N GLU A 52 -16.64 -20.92 11.98
CA GLU A 52 -17.34 -22.05 12.58
C GLU A 52 -17.77 -23.06 11.51
N THR A 53 -18.47 -22.62 10.47
CA THR A 53 -19.06 -23.51 9.46
C THR A 53 -18.01 -24.25 8.61
N LEU A 54 -16.92 -23.59 8.21
CA LEU A 54 -15.93 -24.20 7.32
C LEU A 54 -14.77 -24.84 8.07
N PHE A 55 -14.42 -24.33 9.26
CA PHE A 55 -13.21 -24.72 9.97
C PHE A 55 -13.45 -25.26 11.38
N GLY A 56 -14.70 -25.28 11.87
CA GLY A 56 -15.04 -25.74 13.22
C GLY A 56 -14.48 -24.84 14.33
N ILE A 57 -14.18 -23.57 14.04
CA ILE A 57 -13.59 -22.64 14.99
C ILE A 57 -14.70 -21.81 15.62
N GLU A 58 -15.13 -22.21 16.81
CA GLU A 58 -16.10 -21.46 17.60
C GLU A 58 -15.43 -20.28 18.31
N ILE A 59 -15.91 -19.06 18.03
CA ILE A 59 -15.44 -17.84 18.70
C ILE A 59 -16.60 -16.90 18.95
N LYS A 60 -16.63 -16.28 20.14
CA LYS A 60 -17.64 -15.25 20.46
C LYS A 60 -17.49 -14.06 19.51
N GLN A 61 -18.61 -13.56 18.99
CA GLN A 61 -18.66 -12.41 18.08
C GLN A 61 -17.82 -11.22 18.59
N LYS A 62 -17.99 -10.82 19.86
CA LYS A 62 -17.21 -9.72 20.46
C LYS A 62 -15.70 -9.92 20.31
N ARG A 63 -15.19 -11.14 20.56
CA ARG A 63 -13.76 -11.46 20.46
C ARG A 63 -13.27 -11.38 19.01
N PHE A 64 -14.05 -11.91 18.06
CA PHE A 64 -13.71 -11.82 16.64
C PHE A 64 -13.60 -10.36 16.16
N TYR A 65 -14.57 -9.52 16.50
CA TYR A 65 -14.52 -8.10 16.13
C TYR A 65 -13.40 -7.34 16.83
N THR A 66 -13.08 -7.66 18.10
CA THR A 66 -11.91 -7.12 18.79
C THR A 66 -10.60 -7.53 18.10
N PHE A 67 -10.51 -8.78 17.62
CA PHE A 67 -9.36 -9.24 16.84
C PHE A 67 -9.23 -8.47 15.51
N MET A 68 -10.31 -8.33 14.75
CA MET A 68 -10.32 -7.61 13.47
C MET A 68 -9.98 -6.12 13.64
N ALA A 69 -10.41 -5.50 14.73
CA ALA A 69 -10.10 -4.11 15.07
C ALA A 69 -8.73 -3.92 15.75
N SER A 70 -7.95 -4.99 15.90
CA SER A 70 -6.72 -4.94 16.69
C SER A 70 -5.62 -4.12 16.00
N SER A 71 -5.18 -3.07 16.67
CA SER A 71 -4.03 -2.25 16.24
C SER A 71 -2.67 -2.92 16.45
N THR A 72 -2.62 -4.10 17.07
CA THR A 72 -1.37 -4.77 17.47
C THR A 72 -1.02 -5.94 16.56
N LEU A 73 -1.72 -6.08 15.43
CA LEU A 73 -1.34 -7.03 14.40
C LEU A 73 0.01 -6.60 13.79
N PRO A 74 0.94 -7.54 13.55
CA PRO A 74 2.30 -7.24 13.08
C PRO A 74 2.33 -6.95 11.57
N TRP A 75 1.54 -5.98 11.11
CA TRP A 75 1.29 -5.70 9.69
C TRP A 75 2.55 -5.52 8.86
N GLU A 76 3.55 -4.80 9.37
CA GLU A 76 4.82 -4.58 8.67
C GLU A 76 5.56 -5.90 8.40
N ARG A 77 5.66 -6.77 9.40
CA ARG A 77 6.30 -8.08 9.25
C ARG A 77 5.51 -9.00 8.33
N LEU A 78 4.18 -8.95 8.42
CA LEU A 78 3.28 -9.70 7.54
C LEU A 78 3.46 -9.31 6.08
N TRP A 79 3.53 -8.01 5.77
CA TRP A 79 3.80 -7.52 4.41
C TRP A 79 5.17 -7.97 3.90
N THR A 80 6.22 -7.78 4.70
CA THR A 80 7.59 -8.18 4.35
C THR A 80 7.69 -9.68 4.04
N THR A 81 7.05 -10.53 4.84
CA THR A 81 6.99 -11.97 4.55
C THR A 81 6.17 -12.27 3.31
N LEU A 82 5.03 -11.61 3.11
CA LEU A 82 4.22 -11.81 1.90
C LEU A 82 5.00 -11.49 0.62
N TRP A 83 5.82 -10.42 0.62
CA TRP A 83 6.69 -10.10 -0.51
C TRP A 83 7.68 -11.23 -0.82
N GLY A 84 8.28 -11.81 0.22
CA GLY A 84 9.20 -12.94 0.11
C GLY A 84 8.55 -14.24 -0.37
N LEU A 85 7.23 -14.37 -0.26
CA LEU A 85 6.47 -15.51 -0.78
C LEU A 85 6.15 -15.41 -2.28
N ILE A 86 6.44 -14.28 -2.93
CA ILE A 86 6.21 -14.13 -4.38
C ILE A 86 7.30 -14.88 -5.15
N PRO A 87 6.96 -15.95 -5.88
CA PRO A 87 7.95 -16.69 -6.66
C PRO A 87 8.40 -15.86 -7.86
N SER A 88 9.71 -15.77 -8.08
CA SER A 88 10.32 -15.10 -9.23
C SER A 88 9.72 -13.70 -9.49
N PRO A 89 9.88 -12.75 -8.55
CA PRO A 89 9.16 -11.48 -8.57
C PRO A 89 9.57 -10.56 -9.73
N THR A 90 10.66 -10.87 -10.42
CA THR A 90 11.19 -10.05 -11.51
C THR A 90 10.53 -10.32 -12.86
N THR A 91 10.43 -9.27 -13.67
CA THR A 91 10.16 -9.35 -15.11
C THR A 91 11.33 -8.69 -15.81
N ASP A 92 11.97 -9.39 -16.75
CA ASP A 92 13.19 -8.94 -17.44
C ASP A 92 14.29 -8.45 -16.49
N GLY A 93 14.49 -9.19 -15.38
CA GLY A 93 15.50 -8.88 -14.37
C GLY A 93 15.18 -7.70 -13.47
N ARG A 94 13.99 -7.11 -13.56
CA ARG A 94 13.57 -5.93 -12.75
C ARG A 94 12.31 -6.21 -11.95
N LEU A 95 12.18 -5.53 -10.82
CA LEU A 95 10.88 -5.38 -10.15
C LEU A 95 10.11 -4.26 -10.84
N LEU A 96 9.05 -4.64 -11.55
CA LEU A 96 8.14 -3.68 -12.15
C LEU A 96 7.06 -3.35 -11.14
N ILE A 97 7.03 -2.12 -10.64
CA ILE A 97 6.11 -1.69 -9.59
C ILE A 97 5.13 -0.67 -10.17
N GLY A 98 3.86 -1.05 -10.26
CA GLY A 98 2.79 -0.11 -10.53
C GLY A 98 2.54 0.74 -9.28
N LEU A 99 2.48 2.06 -9.44
CA LEU A 99 2.12 3.00 -8.39
C LEU A 99 0.96 3.85 -8.88
N ASP A 100 -0.13 3.84 -8.11
CA ASP A 100 -1.33 4.61 -8.40
C ASP A 100 -2.06 5.00 -7.11
N ASP A 101 -2.97 5.97 -7.22
CA ASP A 101 -3.91 6.32 -6.17
C ASP A 101 -5.36 6.17 -6.60
N PHE A 102 -6.23 5.89 -5.63
CA PHE A 102 -7.65 5.75 -5.87
C PHE A 102 -8.47 6.22 -4.67
N ILE A 103 -9.72 6.53 -4.96
CA ILE A 103 -10.73 6.92 -3.99
C ILE A 103 -11.54 5.67 -3.63
N ASN A 104 -11.58 5.30 -2.35
CA ASN A 104 -12.35 4.18 -1.83
C ASN A 104 -13.63 4.69 -1.18
N LEU A 105 -14.74 4.64 -1.90
CA LEU A 105 -16.06 5.09 -1.43
C LEU A 105 -16.48 4.31 -0.18
N LYS A 106 -17.02 5.03 0.80
CA LYS A 106 -17.52 4.43 2.05
C LYS A 106 -18.92 4.93 2.38
N VAL A 107 -19.60 4.14 3.21
CA VAL A 107 -20.87 4.50 3.84
C VAL A 107 -20.68 4.35 5.35
N GLY A 108 -21.00 5.40 6.11
CA GLY A 108 -20.82 5.45 7.57
C GLY A 108 -19.91 6.60 8.02
N GLN A 109 -20.12 7.12 9.23
CA GLN A 109 -19.53 8.39 9.69
C GLN A 109 -18.18 8.24 10.41
N HIS A 110 -17.88 7.08 10.98
CA HIS A 110 -16.73 6.86 11.87
C HIS A 110 -15.68 5.92 11.28
N ILE A 111 -15.33 6.14 10.01
CA ILE A 111 -14.34 5.33 9.29
C ILE A 111 -13.05 6.13 9.20
N PHE A 112 -11.97 5.59 9.77
CA PHE A 112 -10.64 6.19 9.69
C PHE A 112 -10.25 6.48 8.23
N GLY A 113 -9.61 7.60 7.96
CA GLY A 113 -9.22 7.99 6.61
C GLY A 113 -10.31 8.67 5.80
N CYS A 114 -11.56 8.69 6.27
CA CYS A 114 -12.68 9.21 5.46
C CYS A 114 -12.88 10.71 5.58
N ALA A 115 -13.13 11.34 4.44
CA ALA A 115 -13.64 12.69 4.31
C ALA A 115 -14.43 12.89 3.01
N SER A 116 -15.11 14.03 2.90
CA SER A 116 -15.61 14.53 1.64
C SER A 116 -14.44 15.02 0.80
N ILE A 117 -14.07 14.26 -0.24
CA ILE A 117 -12.88 14.50 -1.06
C ILE A 117 -13.32 14.89 -2.46
N PHE A 118 -12.62 15.84 -3.08
CA PHE A 118 -12.89 16.19 -4.47
C PHE A 118 -12.39 15.11 -5.43
N ASP A 119 -13.28 14.57 -6.25
CA ASP A 119 -12.96 13.60 -7.30
C ASP A 119 -12.83 14.30 -8.66
N HIS A 120 -11.58 14.41 -9.14
CA HIS A 120 -11.27 14.99 -10.46
C HIS A 120 -11.76 14.13 -11.63
N ALA A 121 -12.06 12.85 -11.40
CA ALA A 121 -12.49 11.89 -12.42
C ALA A 121 -14.01 11.63 -12.41
N ALA A 122 -14.75 12.30 -11.50
CA ALA A 122 -16.20 12.14 -11.36
C ALA A 122 -16.92 12.37 -12.70
N LYS A 123 -17.75 11.39 -13.09
CA LYS A 123 -18.62 11.48 -14.28
C LYS A 123 -19.86 12.33 -13.99
N ALA A 124 -20.61 12.70 -15.05
CA ALA A 124 -21.77 13.59 -14.95
C ALA A 124 -22.81 13.16 -13.88
N ASN A 125 -22.98 11.86 -13.64
CA ASN A 125 -23.93 11.29 -12.67
C ASN A 125 -23.26 10.80 -11.37
N GLN A 126 -22.04 11.27 -11.06
CA GLN A 126 -21.32 10.95 -9.84
C GLN A 126 -21.15 12.19 -8.97
N SER A 127 -21.15 12.00 -7.65
CA SER A 127 -20.81 13.09 -6.73
C SER A 127 -19.36 13.52 -6.97
N ARG A 128 -19.12 14.82 -7.08
CA ARG A 128 -17.76 15.40 -7.12
C ARG A 128 -17.10 15.42 -5.75
N TYR A 129 -17.87 15.24 -4.67
CA TYR A 129 -17.39 15.22 -3.29
C TYR A 129 -17.88 13.97 -2.56
N PRO A 130 -17.47 12.76 -2.99
CA PRO A 130 -17.83 11.54 -2.29
C PRO A 130 -17.26 11.51 -0.86
N TRP A 131 -17.97 10.82 0.02
CA TRP A 131 -17.42 10.38 1.30
C TRP A 131 -16.56 9.14 1.09
N ALA A 132 -15.25 9.27 1.26
CA ALA A 132 -14.31 8.25 0.84
C ALA A 132 -12.97 8.31 1.57
N GLN A 133 -12.18 7.24 1.43
CA GLN A 133 -10.76 7.24 1.78
C GLN A 133 -9.91 7.52 0.55
N ASN A 134 -8.83 8.28 0.74
CA ASN A 134 -7.79 8.49 -0.24
C ASN A 134 -6.67 7.47 -0.03
N VAL A 135 -6.39 6.64 -1.03
CA VAL A 135 -5.43 5.54 -0.92
C VAL A 135 -4.37 5.67 -1.99
N VAL A 136 -3.10 5.66 -1.59
CA VAL A 136 -1.98 5.42 -2.51
C VAL A 136 -1.52 3.98 -2.35
N SER A 137 -1.28 3.30 -3.46
CA SER A 137 -0.95 1.88 -3.44
C SER A 137 0.13 1.52 -4.45
N ILE A 138 0.86 0.45 -4.12
CA ILE A 138 1.85 -0.15 -5.00
C ILE A 138 1.55 -1.62 -5.23
N GLY A 139 1.85 -2.10 -6.43
CA GLY A 139 1.71 -3.49 -6.79
C GLY A 139 2.80 -3.95 -7.75
N LEU A 140 3.17 -5.22 -7.65
CA LEU A 140 4.11 -5.86 -8.55
C LEU A 140 3.40 -6.18 -9.87
N LEU A 141 3.88 -5.60 -10.97
CA LEU A 141 3.45 -5.93 -12.31
C LEU A 141 4.19 -7.19 -12.77
N LYS A 142 3.44 -8.27 -12.96
CA LYS A 142 3.98 -9.58 -13.34
C LYS A 142 3.15 -10.19 -14.45
N GLN A 143 3.82 -10.79 -15.43
CA GLN A 143 3.13 -11.64 -16.39
C GLN A 143 2.81 -13.00 -15.76
N VAL A 144 1.52 -13.33 -15.71
CA VAL A 144 0.99 -14.61 -15.25
C VAL A 144 0.20 -15.22 -16.41
N LYS A 145 0.66 -16.37 -16.92
CA LYS A 145 0.02 -17.07 -18.05
C LYS A 145 -0.23 -16.16 -19.27
N GLY A 146 0.79 -15.37 -19.63
CA GLY A 146 0.74 -14.46 -20.79
C GLY A 146 -0.10 -13.18 -20.60
N ARG A 147 -0.58 -12.91 -19.39
CA ARG A 147 -1.34 -11.69 -19.07
C ARG A 147 -0.66 -10.89 -17.98
N TRP A 148 -0.71 -9.57 -18.07
CA TRP A 148 -0.27 -8.71 -16.98
C TRP A 148 -1.23 -8.83 -15.80
N ALA A 149 -0.66 -9.07 -14.63
CA ALA A 149 -1.33 -9.04 -13.34
C ALA A 149 -0.63 -8.01 -12.44
N CYS A 150 -1.40 -7.38 -11.56
CA CYS A 150 -0.89 -6.51 -10.51
C CYS A 150 -1.05 -7.23 -9.16
N LEU A 151 0.05 -7.71 -8.59
CA LEU A 151 0.05 -8.34 -7.27
C LEU A 151 0.24 -7.25 -6.23
N PHE A 152 -0.75 -7.05 -5.38
CA PHE A 152 -0.77 -5.94 -4.43
C PHE A 152 0.38 -6.08 -3.39
N LEU A 153 1.17 -5.03 -3.23
CA LEU A 153 2.34 -5.02 -2.33
C LEU A 153 2.13 -4.15 -1.09
N GLY A 154 1.26 -3.15 -1.17
CA GLY A 154 0.96 -2.31 -0.02
C GLY A 154 0.23 -1.03 -0.39
N PHE A 155 -0.21 -0.33 0.66
CA PHE A 155 -0.92 0.94 0.52
C PHE A 155 -0.76 1.80 1.76
N ARG A 156 -1.14 3.07 1.63
CA ARG A 156 -1.29 4.02 2.72
C ARG A 156 -2.52 4.89 2.50
N PHE A 157 -3.11 5.34 3.61
CA PHE A 157 -4.13 6.39 3.58
C PHE A 157 -3.45 7.75 3.65
N TYR A 158 -3.67 8.62 2.67
CA TYR A 158 -3.21 10.00 2.73
C TYR A 158 -4.37 10.93 3.07
N LEU A 159 -4.16 11.74 4.10
CA LEU A 159 -5.19 12.60 4.67
C LEU A 159 -5.01 14.05 4.19
N PRO A 160 -6.10 14.73 3.79
CA PRO A 160 -6.10 16.18 3.61
C PRO A 160 -5.57 16.90 4.86
N ARG A 161 -4.70 17.89 4.65
CA ARG A 161 -4.05 18.65 5.74
C ARG A 161 -5.07 19.30 6.69
N HIS A 162 -6.19 19.79 6.18
CA HIS A 162 -7.23 20.43 6.99
C HIS A 162 -7.87 19.45 7.99
N MET A 163 -8.04 18.16 7.63
CA MET A 163 -8.61 17.18 8.55
C MET A 163 -7.75 16.97 9.80
N ILE A 164 -6.43 17.02 9.62
CA ILE A 164 -5.45 16.88 10.69
C ILE A 164 -5.43 18.16 11.53
N ALA A 165 -5.46 19.33 10.90
CA ALA A 165 -5.52 20.61 11.58
C ALA A 165 -6.80 20.77 12.44
N GLU A 166 -7.94 20.33 11.90
CA GLU A 166 -9.25 20.33 12.58
C GLU A 166 -9.42 19.17 13.57
N GLN A 167 -8.42 18.28 13.69
CA GLN A 167 -8.46 17.11 14.57
C GLN A 167 -9.72 16.24 14.40
N LYS A 168 -10.17 16.02 13.16
CA LYS A 168 -11.37 15.22 12.89
C LYS A 168 -11.24 13.82 13.47
N GLU A 169 -12.36 13.25 13.96
CA GLU A 169 -12.38 11.88 14.49
C GLU A 169 -11.89 10.84 13.47
N THR A 170 -12.21 11.04 12.17
CA THR A 170 -11.74 10.15 11.10
C THR A 170 -10.24 10.28 10.80
N ALA A 171 -9.55 11.25 11.39
CA ALA A 171 -8.08 11.40 11.33
C ALA A 171 -7.38 10.83 12.58
N LYS A 172 -8.13 10.28 13.54
CA LYS A 172 -7.57 9.76 14.80
C LYS A 172 -7.39 8.24 14.79
N ILE A 173 -6.30 7.78 15.39
CA ILE A 173 -6.05 6.39 15.73
C ILE A 173 -5.87 6.35 17.26
N LYS A 174 -6.74 5.60 17.96
CA LYS A 174 -6.75 5.56 19.44
C LYS A 174 -6.81 6.95 20.10
N GLY A 175 -7.62 7.84 19.53
CA GLY A 175 -7.77 9.22 20.02
C GLY A 175 -6.64 10.17 19.66
N GLN A 176 -5.53 9.69 19.08
CA GLN A 176 -4.42 10.52 18.63
C GLN A 176 -4.53 10.84 17.15
N VAL A 177 -4.36 12.10 16.77
CA VAL A 177 -4.41 12.52 15.37
C VAL A 177 -3.20 11.96 14.63
N ALA A 178 -3.43 11.33 13.48
CA ALA A 178 -2.37 10.82 12.63
C ALA A 178 -1.47 11.96 12.11
N PRO A 179 -0.15 11.75 12.01
CA PRO A 179 0.75 12.77 11.48
C PRO A 179 0.43 13.06 10.00
N PHE A 180 0.55 14.33 9.61
CA PHE A 180 0.39 14.70 8.21
C PHE A 180 1.57 14.20 7.39
N GLN A 181 1.25 13.58 6.26
CA GLN A 181 2.23 13.16 5.28
C GLN A 181 1.64 13.28 3.88
N SER A 182 2.43 13.77 2.94
CA SER A 182 1.97 13.93 1.56
C SER A 182 1.83 12.58 0.84
N LYS A 183 0.95 12.52 -0.16
CA LYS A 183 0.80 11.35 -1.05
C LYS A 183 2.14 10.87 -1.63
N LEU A 184 2.97 11.81 -2.11
CA LEU A 184 4.26 11.48 -2.73
C LEU A 184 5.27 10.94 -1.71
N THR A 185 5.27 11.49 -0.49
CA THR A 185 6.13 10.98 0.59
C THR A 185 5.74 9.55 0.98
N GLN A 186 4.45 9.28 1.15
CA GLN A 186 3.94 7.93 1.44
C GLN A 186 4.29 6.95 0.32
N ALA A 187 4.14 7.36 -0.95
CA ALA A 187 4.51 6.55 -2.10
C ALA A 187 6.02 6.24 -2.13
N ALA A 188 6.86 7.24 -1.85
CA ALA A 188 8.31 7.06 -1.78
C ALA A 188 8.70 6.05 -0.70
N GLU A 189 8.11 6.14 0.50
CA GLU A 189 8.38 5.19 1.58
C GLU A 189 7.93 3.77 1.25
N LEU A 190 6.78 3.59 0.60
CA LEU A 190 6.34 2.28 0.11
C LEU A 190 7.35 1.68 -0.89
N LEU A 191 7.82 2.47 -1.85
CA LEU A 191 8.83 2.03 -2.82
C LEU A 191 10.17 1.69 -2.16
N ILE A 192 10.63 2.53 -1.23
CA ILE A 192 11.87 2.31 -0.49
C ILE A 192 11.79 1.02 0.34
N ALA A 193 10.67 0.76 1.02
CA ALA A 193 10.49 -0.46 1.81
C ALA A 193 10.61 -1.73 0.95
N VAL A 194 9.93 -1.76 -0.21
CA VAL A 194 10.02 -2.88 -1.15
C VAL A 194 11.42 -2.99 -1.76
N ALA A 195 12.04 -1.87 -2.13
CA ALA A 195 13.40 -1.85 -2.70
C ALA A 195 14.46 -2.31 -1.69
N GLY A 196 14.24 -2.07 -0.40
CA GLY A 196 15.05 -2.56 0.70
C GLY A 196 14.91 -4.07 0.90
N HIS A 197 13.68 -4.60 0.81
CA HIS A 197 13.45 -6.05 0.87
C HIS A 197 14.13 -6.79 -0.28
N PHE A 198 14.09 -6.23 -1.49
CA PHE A 198 14.76 -6.78 -2.67
C PHE A 198 16.05 -6.03 -3.01
N ALA A 199 16.96 -5.92 -2.03
CA ALA A 199 18.13 -5.03 -2.06
C ALA A 199 19.04 -5.15 -3.30
N SER A 200 19.16 -6.32 -3.91
CA SER A 200 20.01 -6.57 -5.09
C SER A 200 19.30 -6.37 -6.42
N THR A 201 17.99 -6.13 -6.42
CA THR A 201 17.19 -6.14 -7.65
C THR A 201 16.93 -4.72 -8.14
N PRO A 202 17.15 -4.41 -9.43
CA PRO A 202 16.73 -3.15 -10.03
C PRO A 202 15.20 -3.00 -9.96
N MET A 203 14.73 -1.80 -9.63
CA MET A 203 13.31 -1.47 -9.54
C MET A 203 12.95 -0.47 -10.63
N LEU A 204 11.84 -0.71 -11.34
CA LEU A 204 11.21 0.24 -12.24
C LEU A 204 9.82 0.56 -11.71
N ALA A 205 9.62 1.77 -11.19
CA ALA A 205 8.29 2.29 -10.89
C ALA A 205 7.61 2.70 -12.21
N VAL A 206 6.39 2.20 -12.43
CA VAL A 206 5.54 2.51 -13.58
C VAL A 206 4.34 3.29 -13.07
N THR A 207 4.19 4.53 -13.54
CA THR A 207 3.22 5.47 -12.97
C THR A 207 2.53 6.29 -14.05
N ASP A 208 1.42 6.92 -13.67
CA ASP A 208 0.84 8.00 -14.45
C ASP A 208 1.67 9.30 -14.31
N SER A 209 1.22 10.36 -14.97
CA SER A 209 1.90 11.67 -14.96
C SER A 209 1.88 12.41 -13.62
N TRP A 210 1.02 12.05 -12.68
CA TRP A 210 0.96 12.70 -11.37
C TRP A 210 2.16 12.36 -10.51
N PHE A 211 2.64 11.11 -10.59
CA PHE A 211 3.80 10.63 -9.85
C PHE A 211 5.15 10.89 -10.55
N GLY A 212 5.12 11.24 -11.85
CA GLY A 212 6.28 11.58 -12.67
C GLY A 212 6.97 12.91 -12.36
N ASN A 213 7.33 13.17 -11.09
CA ASN A 213 7.94 14.43 -10.66
C ASN A 213 9.05 14.24 -9.61
N GLN A 214 9.83 15.29 -9.36
CA GLN A 214 10.96 15.28 -8.44
C GLN A 214 10.58 14.98 -6.98
N GLY A 215 9.34 15.25 -6.58
CA GLY A 215 8.83 14.93 -5.25
C GLY A 215 8.76 13.43 -4.95
N LEU A 216 8.62 12.59 -5.98
CA LEU A 216 8.76 11.14 -5.86
C LEU A 216 10.19 10.68 -6.20
N TRP A 217 10.73 11.14 -7.34
CA TRP A 217 11.99 10.65 -7.87
C TRP A 217 13.16 10.87 -6.91
N LYS A 218 13.35 12.10 -6.42
CA LYS A 218 14.50 12.48 -5.60
C LYS A 218 14.61 11.67 -4.31
N PRO A 219 13.58 11.58 -3.44
CA PRO A 219 13.72 10.84 -2.18
C PRO A 219 13.98 9.35 -2.41
N VAL A 220 13.32 8.72 -3.39
CA VAL A 220 13.55 7.29 -3.67
C VAL A 220 14.94 7.07 -4.23
N ARG A 221 15.39 7.91 -5.18
CA ARG A 221 16.73 7.82 -5.78
C ARG A 221 17.85 8.04 -4.76
N GLN A 222 17.65 8.93 -3.79
CA GLN A 222 18.61 9.16 -2.70
C GLN A 222 18.83 7.92 -1.82
N THR A 223 17.78 7.13 -1.57
CA THR A 223 17.87 5.93 -0.72
C THR A 223 18.22 4.66 -1.51
N VAL A 224 17.60 4.45 -2.68
CA VAL A 224 17.73 3.23 -3.49
C VAL A 224 18.92 3.29 -4.44
N GLY A 225 19.39 4.49 -4.78
CA GLY A 225 20.52 4.72 -5.67
C GLY A 225 20.24 4.34 -7.12
N GLU A 226 21.29 3.96 -7.84
CA GLU A 226 21.27 3.67 -9.28
C GLU A 226 20.27 2.58 -9.71
N ARG A 227 19.81 1.76 -8.77
CA ARG A 227 18.84 0.67 -9.02
C ARG A 227 17.42 1.16 -9.29
N PHE A 228 17.07 2.38 -8.90
CA PHE A 228 15.71 2.90 -9.05
C PHE A 228 15.52 3.60 -10.39
N HIS A 229 14.54 3.14 -11.17
CA HIS A 229 14.13 3.75 -12.43
C HIS A 229 12.65 4.15 -12.34
N LEU A 230 12.27 5.15 -13.13
CA LEU A 230 10.90 5.66 -13.21
C LEU A 230 10.46 5.72 -14.67
N LEU A 231 9.37 5.04 -14.98
CA LEU A 231 8.63 5.15 -16.22
C LEU A 231 7.31 5.84 -15.90
N SER A 232 7.18 7.09 -16.32
CA SER A 232 5.97 7.89 -16.13
C SER A 232 5.49 8.42 -17.46
N ARG A 233 4.16 8.56 -17.60
CA ARG A 233 3.61 9.41 -18.66
C ARG A 233 4.08 10.85 -18.45
N LEU A 234 4.47 11.53 -19.53
CA LEU A 234 4.76 12.97 -19.46
C LEU A 234 3.46 13.74 -19.24
N ARG A 235 3.48 14.69 -18.32
CA ARG A 235 2.33 15.59 -18.09
C ARG A 235 2.29 16.64 -19.20
N SER A 236 1.11 17.05 -19.64
CA SER A 236 0.95 18.03 -20.73
C SER A 236 1.58 19.39 -20.44
N ASN A 237 1.84 19.72 -19.17
CA ASN A 237 2.50 20.95 -18.74
C ASN A 237 3.98 20.77 -18.37
N GLN A 238 4.60 19.62 -18.70
CA GLN A 238 6.03 19.44 -18.53
C GLN A 238 6.81 20.14 -19.64
N VAL A 239 7.89 20.79 -19.26
CA VAL A 239 8.83 21.43 -20.19
C VAL A 239 10.04 20.52 -20.34
N LEU A 240 10.35 20.13 -21.57
CA LEU A 240 11.57 19.38 -21.89
C LEU A 240 12.68 20.40 -22.16
N TYR A 241 13.75 20.30 -21.38
CA TYR A 241 14.97 21.06 -21.61
C TYR A 241 15.97 20.21 -22.38
N ALA A 242 16.82 20.83 -23.18
CA ALA A 242 17.98 20.16 -23.75
C ALA A 242 18.88 19.60 -22.63
N LEU A 243 19.68 18.58 -22.94
CA LEU A 243 20.74 18.15 -22.04
C LEU A 243 21.63 19.37 -21.73
N PRO A 244 22.07 19.54 -20.46
CA PRO A 244 23.01 20.61 -20.14
C PRO A 244 24.26 20.43 -21.00
N ASP A 245 24.81 21.53 -21.51
CA ASP A 245 26.07 21.52 -22.23
C ASP A 245 27.15 20.83 -21.39
N ALA A 246 28.04 20.09 -22.05
CA ALA A 246 29.19 19.48 -21.39
C ALA A 246 29.91 20.58 -20.60
N ARG A 247 30.17 20.35 -19.30
CA ARG A 247 30.92 21.31 -18.49
C ARG A 247 32.26 21.55 -19.18
N SER A 248 32.47 22.77 -19.69
CA SER A 248 33.79 23.15 -20.17
C SER A 248 34.76 23.14 -19.00
N ALA A 249 35.99 22.66 -19.24
CA ALA A 249 37.03 22.64 -18.21
C ALA A 249 37.31 24.03 -17.61
N ASP A 250 36.90 25.10 -18.30
CA ASP A 250 37.08 26.50 -17.92
C ASP A 250 35.87 27.16 -17.25
N ALA A 251 34.77 26.43 -17.03
CA ALA A 251 33.58 26.98 -16.38
C ALA A 251 33.83 27.17 -14.88
N LYS A 252 34.41 28.33 -14.51
CA LYS A 252 34.51 28.81 -13.13
C LYS A 252 33.17 28.63 -12.43
N THR A 253 33.18 27.88 -11.32
CA THR A 253 32.07 27.76 -10.39
C THR A 253 31.57 29.16 -10.02
N ARG A 254 30.42 29.58 -10.58
CA ARG A 254 29.75 30.80 -10.12
C ARG A 254 29.35 30.55 -8.67
N GLY A 255 30.07 31.20 -7.76
CA GLY A 255 29.74 31.22 -6.34
C GLY A 255 28.30 31.69 -6.13
N ARG A 256 27.62 31.03 -5.19
CA ARG A 256 26.28 31.43 -4.74
C ARG A 256 26.38 32.84 -4.14
N PRO A 257 25.54 33.82 -4.56
CA PRO A 257 25.52 35.11 -3.90
C PRO A 257 25.06 34.95 -2.43
N PRO A 258 25.55 35.83 -1.53
CA PRO A 258 25.27 35.76 -0.10
C PRO A 258 23.78 35.84 0.23
#